data_AF-A0A0E0GYT3-F1
#
_entry.id   AF-A0A0E0GYT3-F1
#
_cell.length_a   1.000
_cell.length_b   1.000
_cell.length_c   1.000
_cell.angle_alpha   90.00
_cell.angle_beta   90.00
_cell.angle_gamma   90.00
#
_symmetry.space_group_name_H-M   'P 1'
#
loop_
_entity.id
_entity.type
_entity.pdbx_description
1 polymer ?
#
loop_
_entity_poly.entity_id
_entity_poly.type
_entity_poly.pdbx_seq_one_letter_code
_entity_poly.pdbx_strand_id
1 'polypeptide(L)'
;MMAAAARMAFASCGRLLAPSSSSSLPALPRTRGSVAASGKHPVSFLAAARSASVLCYCSDATVAPAPQAAAAEGEGEEGEKKAEVPPVEEVAALLDIRVGRVVKAWRHPEADTLYVEEVDVGEEQPRTICSGLVNYLPIDQLQDSNVIVLANLKPRNMRGIKSNGMLMAASDASHENVELLTPPEGSVPGERVWFGTEDGKDRQSEAASPNQVQKKKIWESVQPHLRTSENCTAFLGEHPMRTSAGVVFCKTLQGARVS
;
A
#
# COMPACT_ATOMS: atom_id res chain seq x y z
N MET A 1 -39.15 53.79 25.19
CA MET A 1 -39.28 53.31 26.58
C MET A 1 -38.22 52.24 26.82
N MET A 2 -37.34 52.49 27.80
CA MET A 2 -36.37 51.58 28.47
C MET A 2 -35.30 50.88 27.59
N ALA A 3 -34.02 51.27 27.63
CA ALA A 3 -32.98 51.06 28.68
C ALA A 3 -32.42 49.62 28.68
N ALA A 4 -31.13 49.29 28.83
CA ALA A 4 -29.87 50.04 29.00
C ALA A 4 -28.67 49.06 28.99
N ALA A 5 -27.46 49.63 28.87
CA ALA A 5 -26.15 49.26 29.45
C ALA A 5 -25.45 47.93 29.02
N ALA A 6 -24.24 47.91 28.44
CA ALA A 6 -22.93 48.47 28.82
C ALA A 6 -22.19 47.70 29.94
N ARG A 7 -20.98 47.19 29.63
CA ARG A 7 -19.74 47.14 30.46
C ARG A 7 -18.67 46.33 29.73
N MET A 8 -17.63 46.94 29.15
CA MET A 8 -16.35 47.44 29.72
C MET A 8 -15.39 46.37 30.25
N ALA A 9 -14.17 46.47 29.70
CA ALA A 9 -12.95 45.71 29.91
C ALA A 9 -12.43 45.64 31.35
N PHE A 10 -11.58 44.65 31.64
CA PHE A 10 -10.46 44.80 32.58
C PHE A 10 -9.27 43.91 32.18
N ALA A 11 -8.11 44.55 32.10
CA ALA A 11 -6.79 43.96 31.96
C ALA A 11 -6.26 43.45 33.32
N SER A 12 -5.29 42.52 33.30
CA SER A 12 -4.20 42.37 34.30
C SER A 12 -3.39 41.11 33.96
N CYS A 13 -2.09 41.22 33.64
CA CYS A 13 -0.96 40.96 34.56
C CYS A 13 -1.09 39.58 35.22
N GLY A 14 -0.31 38.54 34.90
CA GLY A 14 1.15 38.47 34.85
C GLY A 14 1.63 37.58 36.00
N ARG A 15 2.26 36.43 35.72
CA ARG A 15 3.26 35.81 36.63
C ARG A 15 3.97 34.63 35.99
N LEU A 16 5.30 34.78 35.90
CA LEU A 16 6.27 33.69 35.84
C LEU A 16 6.10 32.76 37.04
N LEU A 17 6.36 31.46 36.86
CA LEU A 17 7.11 30.63 37.81
C LEU A 17 7.50 29.29 37.17
N ALA A 18 8.81 29.13 36.94
CA ALA A 18 9.48 27.83 36.89
C ALA A 18 9.81 27.36 38.33
N PRO A 19 9.95 26.05 38.55
CA PRO A 19 11.21 25.51 39.12
C PRO A 19 11.60 24.18 38.42
N SER A 20 12.81 24.02 37.89
CA SER A 20 14.08 23.62 38.54
C SER A 20 14.12 22.21 39.17
N SER A 21 14.96 21.36 38.55
CA SER A 21 15.91 20.39 39.13
C SER A 21 15.40 19.15 39.90
N SER A 22 15.85 17.96 39.50
CA SER A 22 17.08 17.35 40.04
C SER A 22 17.23 15.85 39.67
N SER A 23 18.48 15.45 39.39
CA SER A 23 19.15 14.16 39.72
C SER A 23 18.53 12.83 39.26
N SER A 24 19.24 11.78 38.84
CA SER A 24 20.67 11.41 38.89
C SER A 24 20.83 10.07 38.17
N LEU A 25 21.98 9.87 37.50
CA LEU A 25 22.48 8.60 36.98
C LEU A 25 22.71 7.55 38.10
N PRO A 26 22.91 6.27 37.76
CA PRO A 26 24.30 5.81 37.62
C PRO A 26 24.56 4.86 36.45
N ALA A 27 25.86 4.69 36.17
CA ALA A 27 26.44 3.94 35.07
C ALA A 27 27.02 2.57 35.51
N LEU A 28 27.33 1.74 34.50
CA LEU A 28 28.28 0.59 34.43
C LEU A 28 27.78 -0.81 34.89
N PRO A 29 28.37 -1.94 34.43
CA PRO A 29 29.67 -2.07 33.74
C PRO A 29 29.73 -2.93 32.46
N ARG A 30 30.85 -2.75 31.75
CA ARG A 30 31.46 -3.63 30.75
C ARG A 30 31.81 -5.00 31.34
N THR A 31 31.62 -6.07 30.58
CA THR A 31 32.43 -7.29 30.71
C THR A 31 32.99 -7.73 29.35
N ARG A 32 34.28 -8.01 29.39
CA ARG A 32 35.14 -8.55 28.34
C ARG A 32 35.12 -10.08 28.51
N GLY A 33 34.95 -10.83 27.42
CA GLY A 33 35.04 -12.28 27.44
C GLY A 33 35.47 -12.82 26.08
N SER A 34 36.75 -13.11 25.95
CA SER A 34 37.41 -13.74 24.81
C SER A 34 37.27 -15.27 24.91
N VAL A 35 36.96 -15.97 23.82
CA VAL A 35 37.40 -17.36 23.63
C VAL A 35 37.70 -17.63 22.15
N ALA A 36 38.85 -18.25 21.93
CA ALA A 36 39.45 -18.64 20.65
C ALA A 36 39.24 -20.15 20.35
N ALA A 37 39.80 -20.59 19.22
CA ALA A 37 40.05 -21.97 18.73
C ALA A 37 38.93 -22.58 17.86
N SER A 38 39.09 -22.78 16.54
CA SER A 38 40.00 -23.65 15.74
C SER A 38 39.49 -25.08 15.53
N GLY A 39 39.44 -25.52 14.26
CA GLY A 39 39.26 -26.93 13.83
C GLY A 39 38.63 -26.99 12.44
N LYS A 40 39.41 -26.92 11.35
CA LYS A 40 39.96 -28.04 10.55
C LYS A 40 38.90 -28.92 9.83
N HIS A 41 38.99 -28.86 8.49
CA HIS A 41 38.63 -29.79 7.39
C HIS A 41 38.61 -31.31 7.74
N PRO A 42 38.13 -32.26 6.88
CA PRO A 42 38.09 -32.18 5.41
C PRO A 42 37.01 -32.98 4.61
N VAL A 43 37.01 -32.71 3.30
CA VAL A 43 36.88 -33.58 2.09
C VAL A 43 35.71 -34.55 1.79
N SER A 44 35.30 -34.43 0.52
CA SER A 44 34.98 -35.47 -0.50
C SER A 44 33.63 -36.17 -0.47
N PHE A 45 32.91 -36.15 -1.60
CA PHE A 45 32.80 -37.21 -2.63
C PHE A 45 31.79 -36.69 -3.68
N LEU A 46 32.20 -36.43 -4.92
CA LEU A 46 32.23 -37.34 -6.09
C LEU A 46 30.87 -37.50 -6.79
N ALA A 47 30.82 -37.02 -8.04
CA ALA A 47 30.22 -37.61 -9.27
C ALA A 47 28.75 -38.13 -9.24
N ALA A 48 28.02 -38.33 -10.33
CA ALA A 48 27.97 -37.89 -11.73
C ALA A 48 26.77 -38.64 -12.34
N ALA A 49 25.96 -37.94 -13.13
CA ALA A 49 25.33 -38.32 -14.41
C ALA A 49 24.60 -39.68 -14.66
N ARG A 50 23.63 -39.56 -15.60
CA ARG A 50 23.04 -40.53 -16.57
C ARG A 50 21.75 -41.22 -16.08
N SER A 51 20.57 -40.92 -16.64
CA SER A 51 20.04 -41.17 -18.01
C SER A 51 19.77 -42.64 -18.31
N ALA A 52 18.50 -43.01 -18.47
CA ALA A 52 18.06 -44.13 -19.31
C ALA A 52 16.56 -44.04 -19.64
N SER A 53 16.27 -43.95 -20.93
CA SER A 53 14.97 -44.14 -21.58
C SER A 53 14.59 -45.62 -21.62
N VAL A 54 13.29 -45.94 -21.54
CA VAL A 54 12.74 -47.22 -22.03
C VAL A 54 11.43 -46.94 -22.75
N LEU A 55 11.43 -47.22 -24.05
CA LEU A 55 10.27 -47.42 -24.93
C LEU A 55 10.01 -48.93 -24.98
N CYS A 56 8.74 -49.35 -24.96
CA CYS A 56 8.33 -50.64 -25.50
C CYS A 56 6.88 -50.58 -26.00
N TYR A 57 6.62 -51.34 -27.05
CA TYR A 57 5.57 -51.26 -28.07
C TYR A 57 4.71 -52.55 -28.08
N CYS A 58 3.67 -52.57 -28.94
CA CYS A 58 2.73 -53.65 -29.33
C CYS A 58 1.43 -53.74 -28.49
N SER A 59 0.24 -54.06 -29.02
CA SER A 59 -0.34 -54.17 -30.37
C SER A 59 -1.87 -54.36 -30.25
N ASP A 60 -2.56 -53.97 -31.32
CA ASP A 60 -3.94 -54.20 -31.83
C ASP A 60 -4.85 -55.30 -31.24
N ALA A 61 -6.14 -54.97 -31.03
CA ALA A 61 -7.30 -55.86 -31.24
C ALA A 61 -8.64 -55.06 -31.29
N THR A 62 -9.56 -55.51 -32.14
CA THR A 62 -10.73 -54.82 -32.73
C THR A 62 -12.10 -55.24 -32.16
N VAL A 63 -13.16 -54.51 -32.61
CA VAL A 63 -14.64 -54.79 -32.60
C VAL A 63 -15.42 -54.15 -31.42
N ALA A 64 -16.61 -53.53 -31.48
CA ALA A 64 -17.53 -52.80 -32.40
C ALA A 64 -18.82 -52.44 -31.55
N PRO A 65 -19.97 -51.94 -32.04
CA PRO A 65 -20.36 -50.52 -31.97
C PRO A 65 -21.77 -50.16 -31.38
N ALA A 66 -22.00 -48.83 -31.23
CA ALA A 66 -23.27 -48.06 -31.26
C ALA A 66 -24.22 -48.08 -30.03
N PRO A 67 -25.18 -47.11 -29.87
CA PRO A 67 -25.39 -45.79 -30.48
C PRO A 67 -25.64 -44.66 -29.44
N GLN A 68 -25.44 -43.38 -29.78
CA GLN A 68 -26.12 -42.31 -29.04
C GLN A 68 -26.55 -41.16 -29.94
N ALA A 69 -27.83 -40.83 -29.78
CA ALA A 69 -28.64 -39.93 -30.56
C ALA A 69 -28.23 -38.47 -30.37
N ALA A 70 -28.29 -37.73 -31.48
CA ALA A 70 -28.21 -36.28 -31.53
C ALA A 70 -29.50 -35.66 -30.99
N ALA A 71 -29.36 -34.67 -30.10
CA ALA A 71 -30.37 -33.67 -29.80
C ALA A 71 -29.73 -32.40 -29.23
N ALA A 72 -30.32 -31.27 -29.61
CA ALA A 72 -30.19 -29.91 -29.07
C ALA A 72 -29.03 -29.05 -29.60
N GLU A 73 -29.24 -28.52 -30.81
CA GLU A 73 -28.82 -27.15 -31.15
C GLU A 73 -29.69 -26.16 -30.35
N GLY A 74 -29.03 -25.30 -29.59
CA GLY A 74 -29.62 -24.12 -28.97
C GLY A 74 -28.70 -22.95 -29.26
N GLU A 75 -29.00 -22.22 -30.34
CA GLU A 75 -28.44 -20.91 -30.61
C GLU A 75 -28.97 -19.94 -29.54
N GLY A 76 -28.15 -19.66 -28.54
CA GLY A 76 -28.26 -18.46 -27.73
C GLY A 76 -27.37 -17.39 -28.33
N GLU A 77 -27.95 -16.47 -29.10
CA GLU A 77 -27.36 -15.15 -29.33
C GLU A 77 -27.29 -14.41 -27.98
N GLU A 78 -26.22 -14.63 -27.21
CA GLU A 78 -25.74 -13.61 -26.30
C GLU A 78 -25.07 -12.53 -27.15
N GLY A 79 -25.90 -11.59 -27.60
CA GLY A 79 -25.41 -10.34 -28.16
C GLY A 79 -24.46 -9.69 -27.16
N GLU A 80 -23.19 -9.66 -27.52
CA GLU A 80 -22.15 -8.88 -26.88
C GLU A 80 -22.64 -7.44 -26.75
N LYS A 81 -23.11 -7.08 -25.55
CA LYS A 81 -23.00 -5.70 -25.11
C LYS A 81 -21.51 -5.41 -25.04
N LYS A 82 -21.00 -4.79 -26.10
CA LYS A 82 -19.73 -4.07 -26.11
C LYS A 82 -19.78 -3.12 -24.91
N ALA A 83 -19.24 -3.57 -23.78
CA ALA A 83 -19.11 -2.76 -22.59
C ALA A 83 -18.16 -1.64 -22.98
N GLU A 84 -18.71 -0.46 -23.19
CA GLU A 84 -17.96 0.78 -23.25
C GLU A 84 -17.09 0.79 -22.00
N VAL A 85 -15.76 0.69 -22.17
CA VAL A 85 -14.85 0.66 -21.04
C VAL A 85 -15.01 2.01 -20.36
N PRO A 86 -15.53 2.06 -19.11
CA PRO A 86 -15.77 3.32 -18.45
C PRO A 86 -14.44 4.10 -18.36
N PRO A 87 -14.49 5.44 -18.42
CA PRO A 87 -13.31 6.27 -18.22
C PRO A 87 -12.52 5.82 -16.99
N VAL A 88 -11.19 5.72 -17.11
CA VAL A 88 -10.34 5.23 -16.01
C VAL A 88 -10.50 6.03 -14.72
N GLU A 89 -10.86 7.31 -14.84
CA GLU A 89 -11.20 8.19 -13.71
C GLU A 89 -12.40 7.68 -12.90
N GLU A 90 -13.46 7.22 -13.57
CA GLU A 90 -14.66 6.67 -12.91
C GLU A 90 -14.34 5.34 -12.23
N VAL A 91 -13.49 4.53 -12.86
CA VAL A 91 -13.03 3.27 -12.28
C VAL A 91 -12.13 3.52 -11.07
N ALA A 92 -11.24 4.51 -11.14
CA ALA A 92 -10.38 4.90 -10.03
C ALA A 92 -11.18 5.52 -8.88
N ALA A 93 -12.28 6.21 -9.16
CA ALA A 93 -13.21 6.71 -8.14
C ALA A 93 -13.87 5.59 -7.33
N LEU A 94 -13.81 4.32 -7.76
CA LEU A 94 -14.25 3.17 -6.97
C LEU A 94 -13.19 2.69 -5.95
N LEU A 95 -11.93 3.12 -6.09
CA LEU A 95 -10.88 2.80 -5.13
C LEU A 95 -11.04 3.65 -3.87
N ASP A 96 -10.79 3.06 -2.70
CA ASP A 96 -10.77 3.78 -1.43
C ASP A 96 -9.33 4.17 -1.11
N ILE A 97 -8.89 5.28 -1.69
CA ILE A 97 -7.57 5.84 -1.42
C ILE A 97 -7.74 6.94 -0.38
N ARG A 98 -7.04 6.82 0.74
CA ARG A 98 -7.14 7.76 1.86
C ARG A 98 -5.79 8.29 2.29
N VAL A 99 -5.82 9.48 2.88
CA VAL A 99 -4.71 10.00 3.68
C VAL A 99 -4.59 9.14 4.94
N GLY A 100 -3.38 8.70 5.26
CA GLY A 100 -3.07 7.99 6.49
C GLY A 100 -1.90 8.63 7.24
N ARG A 101 -1.80 8.33 8.52
CA ARG A 101 -0.64 8.67 9.35
C ARG A 101 -0.09 7.42 10.01
N VAL A 102 1.20 7.17 9.84
CA VAL A 102 1.87 6.05 10.49
C VAL A 102 2.04 6.38 11.98
N VAL A 103 1.29 5.69 12.83
CA VAL A 103 1.38 5.83 14.29
C VAL A 103 2.60 5.08 14.82
N LYS A 104 2.89 3.93 14.22
CA LYS A 104 4.00 3.07 14.64
C LYS A 104 4.48 2.23 13.47
N ALA A 105 5.80 2.13 13.30
CA ALA A 105 6.41 1.19 12.35
C ALA A 105 7.46 0.32 13.07
N TRP A 106 7.57 -0.95 12.68
CA TRP A 106 8.63 -1.86 13.14
C TRP A 106 8.97 -2.91 12.09
N ARG A 107 10.15 -3.54 12.19
CA ARG A 107 10.55 -4.63 11.29
C ARG A 107 9.69 -5.87 11.53
N HIS A 108 9.28 -6.52 10.45
CA HIS A 108 8.53 -7.76 10.55
C HIS A 108 9.35 -8.86 11.24
N PRO A 109 8.79 -9.60 12.22
CA PRO A 109 9.56 -10.57 13.01
C PRO A 109 10.07 -11.76 12.19
N GLU A 110 9.33 -12.17 11.16
CA GLU A 110 9.66 -13.32 10.30
C GLU A 110 10.07 -12.93 8.86
N ALA A 111 10.32 -11.64 8.58
CA ALA A 111 10.64 -11.20 7.23
C ALA A 111 11.57 -9.97 7.21
N ASP A 112 12.77 -10.15 6.66
CA ASP A 112 13.80 -9.11 6.67
C ASP A 112 13.51 -7.93 5.73
N THR A 113 12.65 -8.14 4.72
CA THR A 113 12.32 -7.14 3.70
C THR A 113 11.03 -6.39 3.99
N LEU A 114 10.32 -6.73 5.07
CA LEU A 114 9.01 -6.17 5.40
C LEU A 114 9.05 -5.32 6.66
N TYR A 115 8.36 -4.19 6.61
CA TYR A 115 7.91 -3.46 7.78
C TYR A 115 6.47 -3.83 8.10
N VAL A 116 6.09 -3.60 9.35
CA VAL A 116 4.72 -3.64 9.85
C VAL A 116 4.41 -2.27 10.40
N GLU A 117 3.32 -1.68 9.92
CA GLU A 117 2.88 -0.35 10.28
C GLU A 117 1.47 -0.39 10.90
N GLU A 118 1.28 0.39 11.95
CA GLU A 118 -0.04 0.80 12.43
C GLU A 118 -0.34 2.17 11.83
N VAL A 119 -1.32 2.24 10.93
CA VAL A 119 -1.65 3.44 10.16
C VAL A 119 -3.04 3.92 10.51
N ASP A 120 -3.14 5.12 11.05
CA ASP A 120 -4.39 5.82 11.27
C ASP A 120 -4.92 6.34 9.94
N VAL A 121 -6.12 5.88 9.56
CA VAL A 121 -6.84 6.29 8.34
C VAL A 121 -8.21 6.87 8.69
N GLY A 122 -8.32 7.50 9.88
CA GLY A 122 -9.56 8.13 10.37
C GLY A 122 -10.65 7.14 10.76
N GLU A 123 -10.27 5.90 11.07
CA GLU A 123 -11.16 4.86 11.60
C GLU A 123 -11.01 4.73 13.12
N GLU A 124 -11.89 3.96 13.77
CA GLU A 124 -11.84 3.77 15.23
C GLU A 124 -10.51 3.17 15.72
N GLN A 125 -9.88 2.34 14.89
CA GLN A 125 -8.61 1.68 15.20
C GLN A 125 -7.64 1.82 14.02
N PRO A 126 -6.34 2.08 14.28
CA PRO A 126 -5.32 2.06 13.25
C PRO A 126 -5.30 0.70 12.53
N ARG A 127 -5.08 0.74 11.22
CA ARG A 127 -4.96 -0.47 10.41
C ARG A 127 -3.54 -1.00 10.47
N THR A 128 -3.42 -2.32 10.62
CA THR A 128 -2.14 -3.01 10.38
C THR A 128 -1.91 -3.12 8.88
N ILE A 129 -0.81 -2.56 8.41
CA ILE A 129 -0.31 -2.66 7.04
C ILE A 129 1.08 -3.31 7.11
N CYS A 130 1.44 -4.09 6.09
CA CYS A 130 2.80 -4.58 5.92
C CYS A 130 3.34 -4.08 4.59
N SER A 131 4.48 -3.39 4.61
CA SER A 131 5.10 -2.81 3.41
C SER A 131 6.48 -3.40 3.13
N GLY A 132 6.84 -3.53 1.85
CA GLY A 132 8.15 -4.03 1.40
C GLY A 132 9.22 -2.96 1.31
N LEU A 133 9.30 -2.05 2.29
CA LEU A 133 10.08 -0.81 2.18
C LEU A 133 11.46 -0.85 2.85
N VAL A 134 11.83 -1.96 3.51
CA VAL A 134 13.07 -2.06 4.31
C VAL A 134 14.34 -1.72 3.54
N ASN A 135 14.40 -2.07 2.26
CA ASN A 135 15.58 -1.83 1.41
C ASN A 135 15.63 -0.42 0.83
N TYR A 136 14.54 0.34 0.91
CA TYR A 136 14.39 1.64 0.22
C TYR A 136 14.30 2.80 1.20
N LEU A 137 13.64 2.61 2.35
CA LEU A 137 13.38 3.66 3.32
C LEU A 137 13.81 3.22 4.72
N PRO A 138 14.58 4.06 5.44
CA PRO A 138 14.84 3.81 6.85
C PRO A 138 13.56 3.99 7.66
N ILE A 139 13.44 3.22 8.73
CA ILE A 139 12.27 3.22 9.63
C ILE A 139 11.95 4.61 10.22
N ASP A 140 12.98 5.43 10.45
CA ASP A 140 12.83 6.79 10.99
C ASP A 140 12.08 7.73 10.04
N GLN A 141 12.08 7.44 8.73
CA GLN A 141 11.30 8.20 7.74
C GLN A 141 9.86 7.70 7.62
N LEU A 142 9.56 6.49 8.11
CA LEU A 142 8.22 5.92 8.15
C LEU A 142 7.48 6.33 9.41
N GLN A 143 8.17 6.38 10.55
CA GLN A 143 7.57 6.75 11.83
C GLN A 143 6.97 8.16 11.77
N ASP A 144 5.72 8.31 12.21
CA ASP A 144 4.97 9.57 12.22
C ASP A 144 4.79 10.24 10.85
N SER A 145 5.07 9.52 9.76
CA SER A 145 4.91 10.04 8.41
C SER A 145 3.45 10.06 7.97
N ASN A 146 3.08 11.09 7.19
CA ASN A 146 1.82 11.10 6.46
C ASN A 146 2.00 10.37 5.13
N VAL A 147 1.07 9.49 4.83
CA VAL A 147 1.14 8.55 3.70
C VAL A 147 -0.19 8.50 2.96
N ILE A 148 -0.18 7.98 1.74
CA ILE A 148 -1.40 7.64 1.02
C ILE A 148 -1.62 6.12 1.11
N VAL A 149 -2.84 5.71 1.45
CA VAL A 149 -3.22 4.33 1.71
C VAL A 149 -4.33 3.90 0.78
N LEU A 150 -4.16 2.78 0.08
CA LEU A 150 -5.26 2.08 -0.57
C LEU A 150 -5.94 1.13 0.42
N ALA A 151 -7.16 1.47 0.83
CA ALA A 151 -7.86 0.92 1.98
C ALA A 151 -8.93 -0.15 1.65
N ASN A 152 -9.40 -0.25 0.40
CA ASN A 152 -10.41 -1.24 0.01
C ASN A 152 -9.86 -2.46 -0.72
N LEU A 153 -8.57 -2.76 -0.60
CA LEU A 153 -8.03 -4.05 -1.03
C LEU A 153 -8.50 -5.17 -0.10
N LYS A 154 -8.61 -6.38 -0.65
CA LYS A 154 -8.83 -7.57 0.16
C LYS A 154 -7.60 -7.79 1.06
N PRO A 155 -7.78 -7.94 2.38
CA PRO A 155 -6.65 -8.15 3.27
C PRO A 155 -5.81 -9.37 2.87
N ARG A 156 -4.49 -9.22 2.96
CA ARG A 156 -3.53 -10.26 2.58
C ARG A 156 -2.68 -10.64 3.78
N ASN A 157 -2.50 -11.95 3.99
CA ASN A 157 -1.56 -12.44 4.99
C ASN A 157 -0.13 -12.40 4.42
N MET A 158 0.77 -11.73 5.13
CA MET A 158 2.19 -11.62 4.82
C MET A 158 2.97 -12.18 5.99
N ARG A 159 3.42 -13.43 5.87
CA ARG A 159 4.26 -14.11 6.90
C ARG A 159 3.61 -14.12 8.30
N GLY A 160 2.31 -14.41 8.35
CA GLY A 160 1.55 -14.53 9.60
C GLY A 160 0.79 -13.26 9.99
N ILE A 161 1.21 -12.09 9.50
CA ILE A 161 0.56 -10.81 9.80
C ILE A 161 -0.40 -10.42 8.68
N LYS A 162 -1.63 -10.06 9.03
CA LYS A 162 -2.66 -9.63 8.08
C LYS A 162 -2.51 -8.14 7.76
N SER A 163 -2.11 -7.83 6.53
CA SER A 163 -2.10 -6.47 6.00
C SER A 163 -3.49 -6.07 5.50
N ASN A 164 -4.05 -4.97 6.02
CA ASN A 164 -5.39 -4.45 5.73
C ASN A 164 -5.34 -3.16 4.90
N GLY A 165 -4.36 -3.08 3.99
CA GLY A 165 -4.18 -1.96 3.08
C GLY A 165 -2.85 -2.06 2.36
N MET A 166 -2.54 -1.01 1.60
CA MET A 166 -1.26 -0.86 0.91
C MET A 166 -0.85 0.60 0.95
N LEU A 167 0.39 0.87 1.35
CA LEU A 167 0.98 2.21 1.22
C LEU A 167 1.32 2.45 -0.25
N MET A 168 0.91 3.61 -0.76
CA MET A 168 1.17 4.01 -2.13
C MET A 168 2.57 4.63 -2.25
N ALA A 169 3.36 4.15 -3.21
CA ALA A 169 4.72 4.62 -3.43
C ALA A 169 5.00 4.85 -4.91
N ALA A 170 5.85 5.83 -5.20
CA ALA A 170 6.48 6.00 -6.49
C ALA A 170 7.71 5.10 -6.59
N SER A 171 7.89 4.43 -7.72
CA SER A 171 9.05 3.61 -8.05
C SER A 171 9.61 3.97 -9.41
N ASP A 172 10.93 4.06 -9.50
CA ASP A 172 11.61 4.29 -10.77
C ASP A 172 11.44 3.10 -11.74
N ALA A 173 11.87 3.27 -12.99
CA ALA A 173 11.71 2.23 -14.01
C ALA A 173 12.46 0.93 -13.69
N SER A 174 13.57 1.02 -12.94
CA SER A 174 14.39 -0.11 -12.53
C SER A 174 13.91 -0.77 -11.22
N HIS A 175 12.97 -0.15 -10.52
CA HIS A 175 12.56 -0.48 -9.15
C HIS A 175 13.70 -0.50 -8.14
N GLU A 176 14.74 0.32 -8.35
CA GLU A 176 15.87 0.46 -7.43
C GLU A 176 15.61 1.54 -6.38
N ASN A 177 14.85 2.57 -6.76
CA ASN A 177 14.45 3.65 -5.87
C ASN A 177 12.93 3.64 -5.69
N VAL A 178 12.49 3.68 -4.42
CA VAL A 178 11.09 3.72 -4.03
C VAL A 178 10.89 4.81 -2.99
N GLU A 179 9.91 5.68 -3.22
CA GLU A 179 9.54 6.77 -2.34
C GLU A 179 8.05 6.75 -2.04
N LEU A 180 7.66 6.98 -0.78
CA LEU A 180 6.25 7.08 -0.40
C LEU A 180 5.60 8.30 -1.06
N LEU A 181 4.34 8.13 -1.48
CA LEU A 181 3.50 9.27 -1.79
C LEU A 181 3.12 10.00 -0.49
N THR A 182 3.38 11.30 -0.48
CA THR A 182 3.18 12.19 0.65
C THR A 182 2.01 13.13 0.34
N PRO A 183 0.98 13.18 1.19
CA PRO A 183 -0.06 14.18 1.08
C PRO A 183 0.50 15.58 1.43
N PRO A 184 -0.10 16.66 0.93
CA PRO A 184 0.30 18.02 1.28
C PRO A 184 0.06 18.32 2.77
N GLU A 185 0.85 19.24 3.31
CA GLU A 185 0.70 19.68 4.70
C GLU A 185 -0.73 20.18 4.97
N GLY A 186 -1.28 19.82 6.12
CA GLY A 186 -2.67 20.13 6.48
C GLY A 186 -3.70 19.07 6.06
N SER A 187 -3.30 18.02 5.32
CA SER A 187 -4.18 16.88 5.04
C SER A 187 -4.53 16.10 6.32
N VAL A 188 -5.79 15.67 6.42
CA VAL A 188 -6.31 15.00 7.62
C VAL A 188 -6.37 13.49 7.42
N PRO A 189 -5.89 12.65 8.37
CA PRO A 189 -6.06 11.20 8.32
C PRO A 189 -7.52 10.79 8.08
N GLY A 190 -7.72 9.86 7.15
CA GLY A 190 -9.03 9.38 6.71
C GLY A 190 -9.70 10.22 5.63
N GLU A 191 -9.14 11.37 5.26
CA GLU A 191 -9.62 12.07 4.07
C GLU A 191 -9.46 11.19 2.83
N ARG A 192 -10.56 11.04 2.09
CA ARG A 192 -10.54 10.33 0.82
C ARG A 192 -9.94 11.19 -0.28
N VAL A 193 -8.97 10.62 -0.98
CA VAL A 193 -8.27 11.19 -2.11
C VAL A 193 -9.13 11.06 -3.36
N TRP A 194 -9.12 12.08 -4.21
CA TRP A 194 -9.77 12.07 -5.51
C TRP A 194 -8.81 12.51 -6.62
N PHE A 195 -9.23 12.34 -7.88
CA PHE A 195 -8.46 12.70 -9.05
C PHE A 195 -9.13 13.87 -9.79
N GLY A 196 -8.33 14.82 -10.29
CA GLY A 196 -8.81 15.87 -11.18
C GLY A 196 -8.89 17.26 -10.55
N THR A 197 -10.07 17.88 -10.61
CA THR A 197 -10.31 19.27 -10.17
C THR A 197 -10.65 19.36 -8.68
N GLU A 198 -10.52 20.54 -8.08
CA GLU A 198 -10.78 20.75 -6.64
C GLU A 198 -12.23 20.42 -6.25
N ASP A 199 -13.19 20.79 -7.09
CA ASP A 199 -14.62 20.46 -6.92
C ASP A 199 -14.94 18.99 -7.27
N GLY A 200 -13.93 18.16 -7.49
CA GLY A 200 -14.09 16.74 -7.81
C GLY A 200 -14.53 15.90 -6.60
N LYS A 201 -14.27 16.39 -5.38
CA LYS A 201 -14.53 15.65 -4.13
C LYS A 201 -15.99 15.23 -3.98
N ASP A 202 -16.94 16.15 -4.20
CA ASP A 202 -18.37 15.89 -4.00
C ASP A 202 -18.99 15.00 -5.11
N ARG A 203 -18.28 14.83 -6.22
CA ARG A 203 -18.69 13.99 -7.36
C ARG A 203 -18.19 12.56 -7.24
N GLN A 204 -17.42 12.23 -6.20
CA GLN A 204 -16.81 10.92 -6.05
C GLN A 204 -17.89 9.87 -5.72
N SER A 205 -17.92 8.79 -6.50
CA SER A 205 -18.80 7.65 -6.25
C SER A 205 -18.42 6.93 -4.94
N GLU A 206 -19.36 6.18 -4.37
CA GLU A 206 -19.08 5.33 -3.21
C GLU A 206 -17.96 4.33 -3.50
N ALA A 207 -17.07 4.14 -2.54
CA ALA A 207 -15.98 3.18 -2.67
C ALA A 207 -16.52 1.75 -2.86
N ALA A 208 -15.92 1.02 -3.80
CA ALA A 208 -16.26 -0.37 -4.02
C ALA A 208 -15.82 -1.26 -2.84
N SER A 209 -16.57 -2.32 -2.58
CA SER A 209 -16.20 -3.33 -1.60
C SER A 209 -14.93 -4.10 -2.01
N PRO A 210 -14.17 -4.69 -1.06
CA PRO A 210 -12.95 -5.45 -1.38
C PRO A 210 -13.16 -6.60 -2.38
N ASN A 211 -14.34 -7.22 -2.36
CA ASN A 211 -14.68 -8.29 -3.30
C ASN A 211 -14.89 -7.74 -4.73
N GLN A 212 -15.48 -6.55 -4.87
CA GLN A 212 -15.65 -5.91 -6.18
C GLN A 212 -14.32 -5.48 -6.75
N VAL A 213 -13.43 -4.88 -5.93
CA VAL A 213 -12.08 -4.49 -6.33
C VAL A 213 -11.30 -5.69 -6.89
N GLN A 214 -11.33 -6.83 -6.18
CA GLN A 214 -10.64 -8.05 -6.62
C GLN A 214 -11.29 -8.69 -7.86
N LYS A 215 -12.61 -8.85 -7.89
CA LYS A 215 -13.31 -9.55 -8.99
C LYS A 215 -13.24 -8.77 -10.30
N LYS A 216 -13.35 -7.45 -10.24
CA LYS A 216 -13.29 -6.57 -11.43
C LYS A 216 -11.87 -6.12 -11.77
N LYS A 217 -10.87 -6.53 -10.98
CA LYS A 217 -9.47 -6.13 -11.14
C LYS A 217 -9.29 -4.61 -11.26
N ILE A 218 -10.00 -3.87 -10.39
CA ILE A 218 -10.09 -2.40 -10.45
C ILE A 218 -8.71 -1.77 -10.25
N TRP A 219 -7.94 -2.29 -9.29
CA TRP A 219 -6.60 -1.77 -9.06
C TRP A 219 -5.69 -2.02 -10.26
N GLU A 220 -5.73 -3.23 -10.83
CA GLU A 220 -4.88 -3.63 -11.94
C GLU A 220 -5.22 -2.89 -13.24
N SER A 221 -6.46 -2.42 -13.42
CA SER A 221 -6.82 -1.56 -14.55
C SER A 221 -6.42 -0.11 -14.34
N VAL A 222 -6.40 0.39 -13.10
CA VAL A 222 -6.07 1.79 -12.77
C VAL A 222 -4.56 2.01 -12.65
N GLN A 223 -3.83 1.07 -12.03
CA GLN A 223 -2.40 1.18 -11.72
C GLN A 223 -1.52 1.62 -12.92
N PRO A 224 -1.68 1.08 -14.15
CA PRO A 224 -0.84 1.46 -15.29
C PRO A 224 -0.90 2.95 -15.65
N HIS A 225 -1.98 3.63 -15.26
CA HIS A 225 -2.23 5.05 -15.50
C HIS A 225 -1.74 5.95 -14.37
N LEU A 226 -1.34 5.39 -13.23
CA LEU A 226 -0.83 6.16 -12.10
C LEU A 226 0.68 6.41 -12.23
N ARG A 227 1.04 7.69 -12.36
CA ARG A 227 2.43 8.14 -12.56
C ARG A 227 2.72 9.44 -11.85
N THR A 228 3.99 9.69 -11.55
CA THR A 228 4.44 11.01 -11.12
C THR A 228 4.81 11.88 -12.32
N SER A 229 4.60 13.18 -12.20
CA SER A 229 5.00 14.19 -13.19
C SER A 229 6.46 14.63 -13.01
N GLU A 230 6.92 15.55 -13.85
CA GLU A 230 8.22 16.23 -13.72
C GLU A 230 8.36 17.00 -12.39
N ASN A 231 7.24 17.43 -11.81
CA ASN A 231 7.20 18.12 -10.51
C ASN A 231 6.96 17.15 -9.34
N CYS A 232 7.22 15.85 -9.52
CA CYS A 232 7.01 14.81 -8.51
C CYS A 232 5.56 14.67 -8.01
N THR A 233 4.59 15.36 -8.63
CA THR A 233 3.17 15.26 -8.27
C THR A 233 2.57 14.00 -8.88
N ALA A 234 1.72 13.28 -8.13
CA ALA A 234 1.07 12.06 -8.58
C ALA A 234 -0.19 12.35 -9.42
N PHE A 235 -0.33 11.63 -10.53
CA PHE A 235 -1.42 11.77 -11.50
C PHE A 235 -2.01 10.41 -11.86
N LEU A 236 -3.29 10.41 -12.22
CA LEU A 236 -3.97 9.36 -12.97
C LEU A 236 -4.20 9.88 -14.40
N GLY A 237 -3.38 9.45 -15.35
CA GLY A 237 -3.38 10.04 -16.69
C GLY A 237 -3.09 11.55 -16.61
N GLU A 238 -4.07 12.38 -16.94
CA GLU A 238 -3.98 13.85 -16.88
C GLU A 238 -4.53 14.44 -15.57
N HIS A 239 -5.12 13.61 -14.71
CA HIS A 239 -5.83 14.05 -13.51
C HIS A 239 -4.94 13.99 -12.26
N PRO A 240 -4.61 15.12 -11.60
CA PRO A 240 -3.78 15.09 -10.41
C PRO A 240 -4.49 14.41 -9.25
N MET A 241 -3.74 13.68 -8.44
CA MET A 241 -4.18 13.10 -7.17
C MET A 241 -4.24 14.21 -6.11
N ARG A 242 -5.41 14.40 -5.46
CA ARG A 242 -5.69 15.55 -4.59
C ARG A 242 -6.30 15.17 -3.24
N THR A 243 -6.02 16.03 -2.27
CA THR A 243 -6.68 16.16 -0.96
C THR A 243 -7.27 17.56 -0.83
N SER A 244 -8.03 17.84 0.23
CA SER A 244 -8.53 19.20 0.52
C SER A 244 -7.43 20.23 0.71
N ALA A 245 -6.22 19.81 1.08
CA ALA A 245 -5.08 20.68 1.32
C ALA A 245 -4.18 20.88 0.07
N GLY A 246 -4.37 20.12 -1.01
CA GLY A 246 -3.61 20.28 -2.25
C GLY A 246 -3.35 18.98 -3.01
N VAL A 247 -2.26 18.94 -3.76
CA VAL A 247 -1.86 17.78 -4.57
C VAL A 247 -0.91 16.83 -3.82
N VAL A 248 -1.03 15.54 -4.08
CA VAL A 248 -0.15 14.50 -3.55
C VAL A 248 1.14 14.44 -4.37
N PHE A 249 2.29 14.28 -3.71
CA PHE A 249 3.60 14.25 -4.37
C PHE A 249 4.54 13.20 -3.76
N CYS A 250 5.60 12.84 -4.47
CA CYS A 250 6.77 12.13 -3.93
C CYS A 250 7.96 13.10 -3.79
N LYS A 251 9.07 12.66 -3.20
CA LYS A 251 10.18 13.56 -2.87
C LYS A 251 10.95 13.97 -4.12
N THR A 252 11.38 13.02 -4.93
CA THR A 252 12.31 13.25 -6.04
C THR A 252 12.03 12.45 -7.31
N LEU A 253 11.21 11.39 -7.23
CA LEU A 253 11.00 10.49 -8.38
C LEU A 253 10.04 11.07 -9.43
N GLN A 254 10.59 11.53 -10.56
CA GLN A 254 9.85 12.06 -11.71
C GLN A 254 9.52 10.98 -12.74
N GLY A 255 8.34 11.04 -13.37
CA GLY A 255 7.92 10.06 -14.39
C GLY A 255 7.75 8.63 -13.88
N ALA A 256 7.80 8.45 -12.56
CA ALA A 256 7.84 7.17 -11.87
C ALA A 256 6.47 6.48 -11.89
N ARG A 257 6.48 5.15 -11.81
CA ARG A 257 5.25 4.37 -11.67
C ARG A 257 4.79 4.43 -10.23
N VAL A 258 3.49 4.57 -10.03
CA VAL A 258 2.90 4.49 -8.69
C VAL A 258 2.33 3.09 -8.46
N SER A 259 2.67 2.51 -7.32
CA SER A 259 2.30 1.15 -6.92
C SER A 259 1.92 1.07 -5.45
#